data_AF-A0A531LJL6-F1
#
_entry.id   AF-A0A531LJL6-F1
#
_cell.length_a   1.000
_cell.length_b   1.000
_cell.length_c   1.000
_cell.angle_alpha   90.00
_cell.angle_beta   90.00
_cell.angle_gamma   90.00
#
_symmetry.space_group_name_H-M   'P 1'
#
loop_
_entity.id
_entity.type
_entity.pdbx_description
1 polymer ?
#
loop_
_entity_poly.entity_id
_entity_poly.type
_entity_poly.pdbx_seq_one_letter_code
_entity_poly.pdbx_strand_id
1 'polypeptide(L)' 'ARTAFTGGVWPPKGMEVLDPFHLPLYNTIILLLSGTTVTWAHHSLIHGDRKGLINGLVLTVGLGMLFTMVQAYEY' A
#
# COMPACT_ATOMS: atom_id res chain seq x y z
N ALA A 1 6.98 34.59 -1.00
CA ALA A 1 5.71 33.90 -0.67
C ALA A 1 5.95 32.63 0.15
N ARG A 2 6.54 31.55 -0.38
CA ARG A 2 6.72 30.26 0.35
C ARG A 2 7.51 30.37 1.68
N THR A 3 8.60 31.14 1.70
CA THR A 3 9.43 31.36 2.91
C THR A 3 8.69 32.09 4.03
N ALA A 4 7.69 32.91 3.71
CA ALA A 4 6.90 33.64 4.70
C ALA A 4 5.88 32.75 5.43
N PHE A 5 5.45 31.65 4.80
CA PHE A 5 4.46 30.72 5.36
C PHE A 5 5.08 29.50 6.06
N THR A 6 6.29 29.06 5.68
CA THR A 6 6.94 27.87 6.27
C THR A 6 8.17 28.19 7.13
N GLY A 7 8.57 29.46 7.23
CA GLY A 7 9.81 29.84 7.93
C GLY A 7 11.09 29.31 7.28
N GLY A 8 11.01 28.84 6.03
CA GLY A 8 12.14 28.24 5.31
C GLY A 8 12.47 26.79 5.69
N VAL A 9 11.66 26.15 6.54
CA VAL A 9 11.87 24.76 6.98
C VAL A 9 10.62 23.94 6.66
N TRP A 10 10.83 22.76 6.07
CA TRP A 10 9.77 21.77 5.86
C TRP A 10 10.15 20.50 6.61
N PRO A 11 9.27 19.93 7.45
CA PRO A 11 7.91 20.38 7.75
C PRO A 11 7.88 21.65 8.65
N PRO A 12 6.84 22.50 8.54
CA PRO A 12 6.66 23.67 9.37
C PRO A 12 6.60 23.27 10.84
N LYS A 13 7.14 24.12 11.73
CA LYS A 13 7.08 23.89 13.18
C LYS A 13 5.62 23.78 13.64
N GLY A 14 5.28 22.68 14.31
CA GLY A 14 3.93 22.40 14.81
C GLY A 14 3.11 21.40 13.99
N MET A 15 3.61 20.93 12.84
CA MET A 15 3.03 19.74 12.20
C MET A 15 3.59 18.48 12.85
N GLU A 16 2.71 17.64 13.39
CA GLU A 16 3.05 16.25 13.70
C GLU A 16 3.24 15.51 12.37
N VAL A 17 4.47 15.05 12.15
CA VAL A 17 4.81 14.28 10.97
C VAL A 17 4.63 12.82 11.33
N LEU A 18 3.85 12.09 10.54
CA LEU A 18 3.76 10.65 10.67
C LEU A 18 5.14 10.03 10.42
N ASP A 19 5.52 9.08 11.27
CA ASP A 19 6.77 8.35 11.09
C ASP A 19 6.67 7.46 9.84
N PRO A 20 7.44 7.75 8.78
CA PRO A 20 7.35 7.03 7.51
C PRO A 20 7.73 5.56 7.61
N PHE A 21 8.46 5.15 8.66
CA PHE A 21 8.92 3.76 8.82
C PHE A 21 7.89 2.84 9.49
N HIS A 22 6.78 3.39 9.96
CA HIS A 22 5.71 2.61 10.58
C HIS A 22 4.58 2.35 9.57
N LEU A 23 3.44 3.03 9.73
CA LEU A 23 2.22 2.77 8.95
C LEU A 23 2.41 2.92 7.42
N PRO A 24 3.12 3.94 6.91
CA PRO A 24 3.31 4.08 5.46
C PRO A 24 4.17 2.98 4.84
N LEU A 25 5.17 2.47 5.58
CA LEU A 25 6.02 1.37 5.09
C LEU A 25 5.22 0.07 4.94
N TYR A 26 4.36 -0.26 5.91
CA TYR A 26 3.50 -1.43 5.84
C TYR A 26 2.55 -1.36 4.65
N ASN A 27 1.94 -0.20 4.40
CA ASN A 27 1.10 0.04 3.24
C ASN A 27 1.85 -0.21 1.92
N THR A 28 3.11 0.19 1.85
CA THR A 28 3.97 -0.03 0.68
C THR A 28 4.24 -1.53 0.46
N ILE A 29 4.56 -2.26 1.53
CA ILE A 29 4.81 -3.71 1.47
C ILE A 29 3.53 -4.45 1.05
N ILE A 30 2.37 -4.08 1.59
CA ILE A 30 1.07 -4.68 1.23
C ILE A 30 0.80 -4.53 -0.26
N LEU A 31 1.02 -3.33 -0.82
CA LEU A 31 0.83 -3.08 -2.26
C LEU A 31 1.80 -3.92 -3.12
N LEU A 32 3.09 -3.99 -2.75
CA LEU A 32 4.09 -4.80 -3.46
C LEU A 32 3.74 -6.30 -3.44
N LEU A 33 3.29 -6.80 -2.29
CA LEU A 33 2.85 -8.19 -2.17
C LEU A 33 1.61 -8.46 -3.03
N SER A 34 0.65 -7.52 -3.09
CA SER A 34 -0.54 -7.66 -3.95
C SER A 34 -0.17 -7.75 -5.44
N GLY A 35 0.86 -7.02 -5.87
CA GLY A 35 1.39 -7.12 -7.23
C GLY A 35 2.02 -8.48 -7.53
N THR A 36 2.65 -9.09 -6.52
CA THR A 36 3.21 -10.44 -6.66
C THR A 36 2.10 -11.50 -6.74
N THR A 37 1.06 -11.39 -5.91
CA THR A 37 -0.08 -12.34 -5.92
C THR A 37 -0.90 -12.24 -7.20
N VAL A 38 -1.05 -11.05 -7.80
CA VAL A 38 -1.73 -10.89 -9.09
C VAL A 38 -0.89 -11.45 -10.25
N THR A 39 0.44 -11.30 -10.18
CA THR A 39 1.36 -11.91 -11.16
C THR A 39 1.30 -13.43 -11.10
N TRP A 40 1.22 -13.99 -9.90
CA TRP A 40 1.00 -15.43 -9.72
C TRP A 40 -0.35 -15.88 -10.27
N ALA A 41 -1.43 -15.14 -9.98
CA ALA A 41 -2.77 -15.43 -10.52
C ALA A 41 -2.75 -15.44 -12.07
N HIS A 42 -2.06 -14.46 -12.68
CA HIS A 42 -1.89 -14.39 -14.13
C HIS A 42 -1.11 -15.59 -14.67
N HIS A 43 -0.01 -15.99 -14.01
CA HIS A 43 0.76 -17.15 -14.42
C HIS A 43 -0.03 -18.46 -14.31
N SER A 44 -0.84 -18.63 -13.25
CA SER A 44 -1.75 -19.76 -13.08
C SER A 44 -2.83 -19.81 -14.16
N LEU A 45 -3.34 -18.65 -14.61
CA LEU A 45 -4.28 -18.58 -15.74
C LEU A 45 -3.67 -19.14 -17.02
N ILE A 46 -2.42 -18.77 -17.33
CA ILE A 46 -1.70 -19.23 -18.52
C ILE A 46 -1.48 -20.76 -18.47
N HIS A 47 -1.25 -21.32 -17.28
CA HIS A 47 -1.05 -22.75 -17.08
C HIS A 47 -2.36 -23.56 -16.97
N GLY A 48 -3.52 -22.90 -17.09
CA GLY A 48 -4.83 -23.54 -16.96
C GLY A 48 -5.20 -23.93 -15.51
N ASP A 49 -4.45 -23.48 -14.52
CA ASP A 49 -4.72 -23.76 -13.11
C ASP A 49 -5.75 -22.76 -12.54
N ARG A 50 -7.02 -23.18 -12.57
CA ARG A 50 -8.13 -22.41 -12.00
C ARG A 50 -8.02 -22.22 -10.49
N LYS A 51 -7.45 -23.17 -9.74
CA LYS A 51 -7.33 -23.05 -8.28
C LYS A 51 -6.28 -22.01 -7.93
N GLY A 52 -5.12 -22.06 -8.57
CA GLY A 52 -4.07 -21.05 -8.42
C GLY A 52 -4.54 -19.64 -8.79
N LEU A 53 -5.31 -19.51 -9.89
CA LEU A 53 -5.92 -18.24 -10.30
C LEU A 53 -6.84 -17.66 -9.22
N ILE A 54 -7.81 -18.45 -8.73
CA ILE A 54 -8.78 -18.00 -7.73
C ILE A 54 -8.06 -17.64 -6.43
N ASN A 55 -7.14 -18.49 -5.97
CA ASN A 55 -6.39 -18.24 -4.74
C ASN A 55 -5.53 -16.97 -4.84
N GLY A 56 -4.82 -16.76 -5.96
CA GLY A 56 -4.02 -15.57 -6.19
C GLY A 56 -4.87 -14.29 -6.23
N LEU A 57 -6.03 -14.32 -6.89
CA LEU A 57 -6.98 -13.20 -6.92
C LEU A 57 -7.55 -12.88 -5.54
N VAL A 58 -7.98 -13.90 -4.79
CA VAL A 58 -8.51 -13.72 -3.42
C VAL A 58 -7.46 -13.08 -2.52
N LEU A 59 -6.20 -13.52 -2.60
CA LEU A 59 -5.11 -12.91 -1.85
C LEU A 59 -4.86 -11.46 -2.25
N THR A 60 -4.84 -11.15 -3.56
CA THR A 60 -4.68 -9.77 -4.05
C THR A 60 -5.78 -8.85 -3.52
N VAL A 61 -7.04 -9.28 -3.59
CA VAL A 61 -8.18 -8.49 -3.10
C VAL A 61 -8.15 -8.36 -1.58
N GLY A 62 -7.78 -9.43 -0.86
CA GLY A 62 -7.60 -9.40 0.60
C GLY A 62 -6.53 -8.41 1.04
N LEU A 63 -5.39 -8.38 0.37
CA LEU A 63 -4.31 -7.40 0.62
C LEU A 63 -4.76 -5.97 0.28
N GLY A 64 -5.52 -5.78 -0.80
CA GLY A 64 -6.11 -4.49 -1.16
C GLY A 64 -7.08 -3.97 -0.10
N MET A 65 -7.96 -4.83 0.43
CA MET A 65 -8.85 -4.46 1.54
C MET A 65 -8.07 -4.11 2.80
N LEU A 66 -7.02 -4.87 3.14
CA LEU A 66 -6.15 -4.57 4.26
C LEU A 66 -5.50 -3.18 4.11
N PHE A 67 -4.99 -2.85 2.93
CA PHE A 67 -4.45 -1.52 2.63
C PHE A 67 -5.49 -0.42 2.85
N THR A 68 -6.73 -0.59 2.36
CA THR A 68 -7.81 0.38 2.58
C THR A 68 -8.14 0.55 4.06
N MET A 69 -8.16 -0.53 4.84
CA MET A 69 -8.40 -0.46 6.29
C MET A 69 -7.30 0.29 7.03
N VAL A 70 -6.03 0.04 6.69
CA VAL A 70 -4.89 0.74 7.29
C VAL A 70 -4.93 2.23 6.91
N GLN A 71 -5.23 2.54 5.65
CA GLN A 71 -5.41 3.93 5.21
C GLN A 71 -6.56 4.63 5.96
N ALA A 72 -7.66 3.92 6.25
CA ALA A 72 -8.78 4.46 7.02
C ALA A 72 -8.48 4.62 8.53
N TYR A 73 -7.46 3.94 9.06
CA TYR A 73 -6.97 4.16 10.43
C TYR A 73 -5.99 5.34 10.49
N GLU A 74 -5.24 5.57 9.41
CA GLU A 74 -4.25 6.65 9.29
C GLU A 74 -4.90 8.03 9.01
N TYR A 75 -6.01 8.06 8.28
CA TYR A 75 -6.80 9.26 7.96
C TYR A 75 -7.91 9.53 8.98
#